data_AF-A0A497PZR4-F1
#
_entry.id   AF-A0A497PZR4-F1
#
_cell.length_a   1.000
_cell.length_b   1.000
_cell.length_c   1.000
_cell.angle_alpha   90.00
_cell.angle_beta   90.00
_cell.angle_gamma   90.00
#
_symmetry.space_group_name_H-M   'P 1'
#
loop_
_entity.id
_entity.type
_entity.pdbx_description
1 polymer ?
#
loop_
_entity_poly.entity_id
_entity_poly.type
_entity_poly.pdbx_seq_one_letter_code
_entity_poly.pdbx_strand_id
1 'polypeptide(L)'
;MTEYDLGTLIIMNHDVEKLTEALDIPNDRFDGLVDLAWRAWKYENTISESIEFIAKNSSGSELVLTLVFFGRIWEEQQGNAESTPTE
;
A
#
# COMPACT_ATOMS: atom_id res chain seq x y z
N MET A 1 17.82 -4.73 -8.20
CA MET A 1 17.46 -3.70 -7.21
C MET A 1 15.97 -3.49 -7.40
N THR A 2 15.16 -3.98 -6.45
CA THR A 2 13.71 -3.81 -6.49
C THR A 2 13.37 -2.56 -5.70
N GLU A 3 12.60 -1.67 -6.31
CA GLU A 3 12.09 -0.44 -5.71
C GLU A 3 10.57 -0.48 -5.80
N TYR A 4 9.91 -0.18 -4.69
CA TYR A 4 8.45 -0.11 -4.60
C TYR A 4 8.04 1.34 -4.56
N ASP A 5 7.24 1.74 -5.54
CA ASP A 5 6.62 3.05 -5.61
C ASP A 5 5.22 2.97 -4.98
N LEU A 6 5.09 3.56 -3.80
CA LEU A 6 3.83 3.73 -3.07
C LEU A 6 3.43 5.21 -3.07
N GLY A 7 3.72 5.89 -4.18
CA GLY A 7 3.53 7.31 -4.37
C GLY A 7 4.70 8.14 -3.86
N THR A 8 4.53 8.83 -2.73
CA THR A 8 5.65 9.63 -2.17
C THR A 8 6.66 8.79 -1.39
N LEU A 9 6.34 7.52 -1.13
CA LEU A 9 7.20 6.59 -0.41
C LEU A 9 7.85 5.62 -1.40
N ILE A 10 9.18 5.74 -1.54
CA ILE A 10 10.00 4.78 -2.26
C ILE A 10 10.64 3.85 -1.23
N ILE A 11 10.35 2.55 -1.33
CA ILE A 11 10.96 1.54 -0.47
C ILE A 11 12.00 0.77 -1.27
N MET A 12 13.25 0.79 -0.81
CA MET A 12 14.35 0.01 -1.40
C MET A 12 14.42 -1.39 -0.78
N ASN A 13 14.97 -2.37 -1.51
CA ASN A 13 15.03 -3.77 -1.06
C ASN A 13 15.63 -3.99 0.35
N HIS A 14 16.64 -3.21 0.75
CA HIS A 14 17.23 -3.31 2.09
C HIS A 14 16.26 -2.80 3.19
N ASP A 15 15.37 -1.87 2.85
CA ASP A 15 14.35 -1.38 3.79
C ASP A 15 13.14 -2.33 3.84
N VAL A 16 12.86 -3.06 2.75
CA VAL A 16 11.90 -4.17 2.75
C VAL A 16 12.28 -5.20 3.78
N GLU A 17 13.52 -5.71 3.74
CA GLU A 17 14.01 -6.74 4.66
C GLU A 17 13.92 -6.29 6.14
N LYS A 18 14.21 -5.02 6.42
CA LYS A 18 14.08 -4.46 7.77
C LYS A 18 12.64 -4.33 8.24
N LEU A 19 11.75 -3.91 7.35
CA LEU A 19 10.32 -3.76 7.65
C LEU A 19 9.67 -5.11 7.91
N THR A 20 9.98 -6.10 7.08
CA THR A 20 9.44 -7.45 7.21
C THR A 20 9.99 -8.16 8.44
N GLU A 21 11.29 -8.01 8.74
CA GLU A 21 11.90 -8.50 10.00
C GLU A 21 11.24 -7.86 11.24
N ALA A 22 11.10 -6.53 11.26
CA ALA A 22 10.53 -5.82 12.41
C ALA A 22 9.06 -6.18 12.69
N LEU A 23 8.32 -6.62 11.65
CA LEU A 23 6.91 -6.94 11.72
C LEU A 23 6.63 -8.46 11.78
N ASP A 24 7.67 -9.28 11.78
CA ASP A 24 7.61 -10.75 11.68
C ASP A 24 6.79 -11.21 10.45
N ILE A 25 7.00 -10.53 9.32
CA ILE A 25 6.37 -10.84 8.02
C ILE A 25 7.40 -11.58 7.14
N PRO A 26 7.04 -12.68 6.48
CA PRO A 26 7.93 -13.30 5.50
C PRO A 26 8.23 -12.36 4.33
N ASN A 27 9.50 -12.23 3.93
CA ASN A 27 9.93 -11.28 2.89
C ASN A 27 9.18 -11.46 1.55
N ASP A 28 8.83 -12.71 1.19
CA ASP A 28 8.09 -13.05 -0.02
C ASP A 28 6.64 -12.58 -0.02
N ARG A 29 6.11 -12.18 1.15
CA ARG A 29 4.75 -11.64 1.28
C ARG A 29 4.67 -10.16 0.94
N PHE A 30 5.78 -9.43 1.03
CA PHE A 30 5.80 -7.96 0.89
C PHE A 30 5.17 -7.49 -0.42
N ASP A 31 5.54 -8.10 -1.55
CA ASP A 31 4.98 -7.80 -2.87
C ASP A 31 3.47 -8.00 -2.92
N GLY A 32 2.99 -9.07 -2.27
CA GLY A 32 1.56 -9.36 -2.17
C GLY A 32 0.80 -8.33 -1.35
N LEU A 33 1.43 -7.73 -0.33
CA LEU A 33 0.82 -6.66 0.47
C LEU A 33 0.75 -5.34 -0.31
N VAL A 34 1.79 -5.02 -1.09
CA VAL A 34 1.78 -3.88 -2.00
C VAL A 34 0.70 -4.04 -3.07
N ASP A 35 0.60 -5.22 -3.70
CA ASP A 35 -0.46 -5.51 -4.68
C ASP A 35 -1.85 -5.45 -4.03
N LEU A 36 -2.01 -5.97 -2.81
CA LEU A 36 -3.29 -5.93 -2.10
C LEU A 36 -3.74 -4.48 -1.83
N ALA A 37 -2.83 -3.60 -1.45
CA ALA A 37 -3.11 -2.18 -1.25
C ALA A 37 -3.52 -1.48 -2.57
N TRP A 38 -2.82 -1.76 -3.68
CA TRP A 38 -3.18 -1.24 -5.00
C TRP A 38 -4.54 -1.75 -5.48
N ARG A 39 -4.85 -3.02 -5.22
CA ARG A 39 -6.15 -3.60 -5.53
C ARG A 39 -7.24 -2.95 -4.69
N ALA A 40 -7.02 -2.73 -3.40
CA ALA A 40 -7.98 -2.05 -2.52
C ALA A 40 -8.32 -0.64 -3.02
N TRP A 41 -7.33 0.12 -3.49
CA TRP A 41 -7.53 1.42 -4.12
C TRP A 41 -8.37 1.34 -5.40
N LYS A 42 -8.13 0.33 -6.25
CA LYS A 42 -8.86 0.15 -7.52
C LYS A 42 -10.25 -0.47 -7.36
N TYR A 43 -10.49 -1.17 -6.25
CA TYR A 43 -11.62 -2.09 -6.13
C TYR A 43 -12.93 -1.37 -5.80
N GLU A 44 -12.92 -0.31 -4.98
CA GLU A 44 -14.15 0.20 -4.38
C GLU A 44 -14.29 1.72 -4.45
N ASN A 45 -15.54 2.19 -4.37
CA ASN A 45 -15.90 3.60 -4.53
C ASN A 45 -15.69 4.41 -3.24
N THR A 46 -15.56 3.74 -2.11
CA THR A 46 -15.38 4.38 -0.81
C THR A 46 -14.16 3.85 -0.07
N ILE A 47 -13.54 4.72 0.72
CA ILE A 47 -12.43 4.36 1.63
C ILE A 47 -12.84 3.19 2.54
N SER A 48 -14.06 3.20 3.06
CA SER A 48 -14.57 2.14 3.94
C SER A 48 -14.58 0.76 3.28
N GLU A 49 -15.03 0.68 2.03
CA GLU A 49 -15.07 -0.57 1.28
C GLU A 49 -13.65 -1.07 0.94
N SER A 50 -12.73 -0.17 0.58
CA SER A 50 -11.31 -0.51 0.39
C SER A 50 -10.67 -1.05 1.68
N ILE A 51 -10.96 -0.45 2.83
CA ILE A 51 -10.47 -0.93 4.13
C ILE A 51 -11.06 -2.31 4.45
N GLU A 52 -12.37 -2.51 4.20
CA GLU A 52 -13.02 -3.80 4.43
C GLU A 52 -12.43 -4.90 3.52
N PHE A 53 -12.12 -4.56 2.27
CA PHE A 53 -11.43 -5.46 1.34
C PHE A 53 -10.05 -5.88 1.88
N ILE A 54 -9.26 -4.94 2.40
CA ILE A 54 -7.95 -5.25 3.00
C ILE A 54 -8.13 -6.15 4.23
N ALA A 55 -9.07 -5.82 5.12
CA ALA A 55 -9.33 -6.57 6.35
C ALA A 55 -9.85 -8.00 6.10
N LYS A 56 -10.49 -8.25 4.94
CA LYS A 56 -10.90 -9.60 4.51
C LYS A 56 -9.75 -10.46 3.98
N ASN A 57 -8.67 -9.83 3.50
CA ASN A 57 -7.58 -10.51 2.78
C ASN A 57 -6.24 -10.52 3.53
N SER A 58 -6.15 -9.82 4.67
CA SER A 58 -4.95 -9.72 5.49
C SER A 58 -5.30 -9.63 6.98
N SER A 59 -4.35 -9.94 7.86
CA SER A 59 -4.54 -9.89 9.30
C SER A 59 -3.23 -9.59 10.03
N GLY A 60 -3.30 -9.26 11.32
CA GLY A 60 -2.11 -9.02 12.14
C GLY A 60 -1.23 -7.90 11.58
N SER A 61 0.09 -8.12 11.58
CA SER A 61 1.07 -7.15 11.06
C SER A 61 0.90 -6.89 9.55
N GLU A 62 0.50 -7.89 8.77
CA GLU A 62 0.25 -7.73 7.32
C GLU A 62 -0.89 -6.75 7.05
N LEU A 63 -1.96 -6.79 7.86
CA LEU A 63 -3.08 -5.85 7.78
C LEU A 63 -2.61 -4.42 8.06
N VAL A 64 -1.84 -4.23 9.13
CA VAL A 64 -1.32 -2.90 9.49
C VAL A 64 -0.46 -2.35 8.37
N LEU A 65 0.48 -3.15 7.85
CA LEU A 65 1.38 -2.72 6.80
C LEU A 65 0.63 -2.41 5.48
N THR A 66 -0.35 -3.24 5.11
CA THR A 66 -1.19 -3.02 3.93
C THR A 66 -2.01 -1.73 4.05
N LEU A 67 -2.54 -1.41 5.23
CA LEU A 67 -3.26 -0.15 5.47
C LEU A 67 -2.33 1.07 5.35
N VAL A 68 -1.07 0.97 5.80
CA VAL A 68 -0.06 2.02 5.60
C VAL A 68 0.20 2.23 4.10
N PHE A 69 0.41 1.16 3.34
CA PHE A 69 0.60 1.24 1.90
C PHE A 69 -0.61 1.85 1.19
N PHE A 70 -1.82 1.41 1.56
CA PHE A 70 -3.06 1.94 1.03
C PHE A 70 -3.21 3.44 1.29
N GLY A 71 -2.91 3.90 2.51
CA GLY A 71 -2.92 5.33 2.83
C GLY A 71 -1.96 6.15 1.97
N ARG A 72 -0.76 5.63 1.69
CA ARG A 72 0.23 6.29 0.83
C ARG A 72 -0.21 6.38 -0.63
N ILE A 73 -0.76 5.29 -1.17
CA ILE A 73 -1.37 5.27 -2.51
C ILE A 73 -2.51 6.30 -2.57
N TRP A 74 -3.37 6.34 -1.55
CA TRP A 74 -4.49 7.27 -1.48
C TRP A 74 -4.04 8.76 -1.49
N GLU A 75 -3.00 9.11 -0.73
CA GLU A 75 -2.42 10.46 -0.69
C GLU A 75 -1.89 10.90 -2.07
N GLU A 76 -1.16 10.03 -2.76
CA GLU A 76 -0.58 10.30 -4.07
C GLU A 76 -1.64 10.59 -5.13
N GLN A 77 -2.67 9.73 -5.19
CA GLN A 77 -3.68 9.81 -6.23
C GLN A 77 -4.59 11.05 -6.06
N GLN A 78 -4.81 11.51 -4.82
CA GLN A 78 -5.44 12.81 -4.59
C GLN A 78 -4.56 13.98 -5.01
N GLY A 79 -3.25 13.94 -4.69
CA GLY A 79 -2.31 14.99 -5.11
C GLY A 79 -2.17 15.12 -6.64
N ASN A 80 -2.32 14.02 -7.37
CA ASN A 80 -2.29 14.01 -8.83
C ASN A 80 -3.59 14.56 -9.44
N ALA A 81 -4.74 14.36 -8.79
CA ALA A 81 -6.04 14.88 -9.23
C ALA A 81 -6.18 16.41 -9.06
N GLU A 82 -5.55 16.99 -8.04
CA GLU A 82 -5.52 18.45 -7.83
C GLU A 82 -4.55 19.19 -8.77
N SER A 83 -3.67 18.45 -9.47
CA SER A 83 -2.62 19.02 -10.32
C SER A 83 -3.00 19.12 -11.81
N THR A 84 -4.18 18.66 -12.21
CA THR A 84 -4.71 18.85 -13.58
C THR A 84 -5.30 20.27 -13.74
N PRO A 85 -4.74 21.14 -14.59
CA PRO A 85 -5.37 22.41 -14.92
C PRO A 85 -6.66 22.11 -15.67
N THR A 86 -7.77 22.68 -15.22
CA THR A 86 -8.99 22.74 -16.01
C THR A 86 -8.72 23.66 -17.21
N GLU A 87 -8.63 23.10 -18.41
CA GLU A 87 -8.67 23.87 -19.68
C GLU A 87 -10.05 24.49 -19.91
#